data_AF-A0A965PHS1-F1
#
_entry.id   AF-A0A965PHS1-F1
#
_cell.length_a   1.000
_cell.length_b   1.000
_cell.length_c   1.000
_cell.angle_alpha   90.00
_cell.angle_beta   90.00
_cell.angle_gamma   90.00
#
_symmetry.space_group_name_H-M   'P 1'
#
loop_
_entity.id
_entity.type
_entity.pdbx_description
1 polymer ?
#
loop_
_entity_poly.entity_id
_entity_poly.type
_entity_poly.pdbx_seq_one_letter_code
_entity_poly.pdbx_strand_id
1 'polypeptide(L)'
;MESVELILLINNTRYNLPIPYDTDFPLAINRSVMDFEDVGKRKGDYTKTIKVQANSEVNKVLQHLFLSTISQNDNKVLSLKGDTINVQCEINVNGLTHTKGYCLIKSASSTLKPNFYEITIFSGMNDWADILSKKKLRELNLGRTTWNWAYIKDSNLQTKSETANPFNFVYPLIDYGDIGNKQNSNDGIMDYELRIAPYIRDMVIAIFAQTGYTLTSEWLKNDDIRKLIYPFTSGNWKRSMADEYNAKVRWTTAQNIIDTSTQYAINPQSEDYDFANQIGLNQSVSVIPPSLFGGATYTFNAMKFTSAEGGTRKIKGTLYLQGNGATNNFYQIWIHRGMVTPLPAVTILVNSSILGASVQTVNFEQDVYIGPNEIVTICFWPLNNSLIKINPNSVIEFIASDNIEIGSEFDIANTLPDKTCMEFIQGLAHLFNLVFDTDPLARTITIEPMFAWVDSLGNSVDGYYLGFDEAVDYSAKTQQHLELKTEFLSNYNQELFWKYKDDSSDGILKERKDKTGHIYGGYKHLLYKRFQKGTKIYNNPHFAPTYMGYRI
;
A
#
# COMPACT_ATOMS: atom_id res chain seq x y z
N MET A 1 -3.89 16.88 -51.65
CA MET A 1 -4.25 17.75 -50.51
C MET A 1 -4.39 16.83 -49.32
N GLU A 2 -3.61 17.05 -48.28
CA GLU A 2 -3.81 16.30 -47.04
C GLU A 2 -5.16 16.72 -46.44
N SER A 3 -6.02 15.80 -45.99
CA SER A 3 -7.29 16.10 -45.30
C SER A 3 -7.09 16.01 -43.78
N VAL A 4 -7.47 17.03 -43.00
CA VAL A 4 -7.34 17.11 -41.54
C VAL A 4 -8.73 17.30 -40.98
N GLU A 5 -9.15 16.36 -40.14
CA GLU A 5 -10.47 16.34 -39.53
C GLU A 5 -10.32 16.35 -38.02
N LEU A 6 -11.04 17.25 -37.34
CA LEU A 6 -11.20 17.21 -35.90
C LEU A 6 -12.58 16.65 -35.58
N ILE A 7 -12.61 15.53 -34.87
CA ILE A 7 -13.85 14.87 -34.52
C ILE A 7 -14.06 15.03 -33.02
N LEU A 8 -15.22 15.53 -32.61
CA LEU A 8 -15.66 15.49 -31.21
C LEU A 8 -16.55 14.28 -30.97
N LEU A 9 -16.41 13.67 -29.81
CA LEU A 9 -17.20 12.56 -29.32
C LEU A 9 -18.05 13.06 -28.16
N ILE A 10 -19.36 13.18 -28.37
CA ILE A 10 -20.33 13.59 -27.35
C ILE A 10 -21.43 12.56 -27.31
N ASN A 11 -21.64 11.94 -26.15
CA ASN A 11 -22.63 10.87 -25.96
C ASN A 11 -22.49 9.76 -27.03
N ASN A 12 -21.25 9.34 -27.33
CA ASN A 12 -20.89 8.38 -28.38
C ASN A 12 -21.28 8.78 -29.82
N THR A 13 -21.68 10.03 -30.04
CA THR A 13 -21.94 10.57 -31.39
C THR A 13 -20.72 11.33 -31.89
N ARG A 14 -20.31 11.07 -33.13
CA ARG A 14 -19.18 11.73 -33.80
C ARG A 14 -19.64 13.02 -34.46
N TYR A 15 -19.02 14.14 -34.12
CA TYR A 15 -19.25 15.44 -34.73
C TYR A 15 -17.97 15.92 -35.42
N ASN A 16 -18.01 16.10 -36.74
CA ASN A 16 -16.86 16.61 -37.48
C ASN A 16 -16.84 18.15 -37.40
N LEU A 17 -15.75 18.70 -36.87
CA LEU A 17 -15.50 20.13 -36.85
C LEU A 17 -14.69 20.49 -38.10
N PRO A 18 -15.27 21.28 -39.04
CA PRO A 18 -14.53 21.73 -40.20
C PRO A 18 -13.39 22.64 -39.74
N ILE A 19 -12.16 22.19 -39.93
CA ILE A 19 -10.97 23.01 -39.79
C ILE A 19 -10.77 23.76 -41.12
N PRO A 20 -10.74 25.10 -41.12
CA PRO A 20 -10.51 25.84 -42.35
C PRO A 20 -9.14 25.49 -42.95
N TYR A 21 -9.18 25.02 -44.20
CA TYR A 21 -8.02 24.89 -45.08
C TYR A 21 -7.55 26.29 -45.49
N ASP A 22 -6.95 27.03 -44.57
CA ASP A 22 -6.05 28.10 -44.99
C ASP A 22 -4.69 27.48 -45.31
N THR A 23 -4.02 27.96 -46.35
CA THR A 23 -2.66 27.59 -46.72
C THR A 23 -1.67 27.79 -45.56
N ASP A 24 -2.04 28.62 -44.58
CA ASP A 24 -1.28 28.91 -43.37
C ASP A 24 -1.87 28.31 -42.08
N PHE A 25 -2.82 27.36 -42.13
CA PHE A 25 -3.37 26.76 -40.91
C PHE A 25 -2.34 25.80 -40.25
N PRO A 26 -1.66 26.19 -39.15
CA PRO A 26 -0.61 25.37 -38.58
C PRO A 26 -1.23 24.57 -37.44
N LEU A 27 -1.77 23.38 -37.74
CA LEU A 27 -2.05 22.40 -36.70
C LEU A 27 -0.71 21.92 -36.11
N ALA A 28 -0.18 22.69 -35.17
CA ALA A 28 1.04 22.35 -34.46
C ALA A 28 0.68 21.56 -33.21
N ILE A 29 1.05 20.28 -33.22
CA ILE A 29 1.00 19.41 -32.04
C ILE A 29 2.36 19.48 -31.37
N ASN A 30 2.39 19.92 -30.12
CA ASN A 30 3.57 19.78 -29.29
C ASN A 30 3.55 18.38 -28.69
N ARG A 31 4.54 17.58 -29.06
CA ARG A 31 4.82 16.28 -28.46
C ARG A 31 6.10 16.37 -27.65
N SER A 32 6.15 15.65 -26.54
CA SER A 32 7.39 15.48 -25.78
C SER A 32 7.75 14.01 -25.72
N VAL A 33 9.04 13.72 -25.88
CA VAL A 33 9.56 12.38 -25.60
C VAL A 33 9.54 12.19 -24.09
N MET A 34 9.23 10.96 -23.65
CA MET A 34 9.21 10.60 -22.24
C MET A 34 10.55 10.96 -21.57
N ASP A 35 10.48 11.71 -20.47
CA ASP A 35 11.63 11.91 -19.60
C ASP A 35 11.79 10.66 -18.73
N PHE A 36 12.86 9.92 -18.96
CA PHE A 36 13.17 8.74 -18.17
C PHE A 36 13.54 9.09 -16.71
N GLU A 37 14.01 10.32 -16.44
CA GLU A 37 14.36 10.75 -15.07
C GLU A 37 13.10 10.78 -14.17
N ASP A 38 11.96 11.19 -14.73
CA ASP A 38 10.73 11.42 -13.97
C ASP A 38 9.49 11.12 -14.82
N VAL A 39 9.02 9.88 -14.74
CA VAL A 39 7.82 9.40 -15.45
C VAL A 39 6.57 10.23 -15.12
N GLY A 40 6.55 10.88 -13.94
CA GLY A 40 5.44 11.73 -13.51
C GLY A 40 5.41 13.11 -14.17
N LYS A 41 6.53 13.57 -14.76
CA LYS A 41 6.63 14.87 -15.43
C LYS A 41 6.15 14.87 -16.88
N ARG A 42 5.69 13.72 -17.41
CA ARG A 42 5.13 13.69 -18.77
C ARG A 42 3.93 14.62 -18.85
N LYS A 43 4.13 15.76 -19.50
CA LYS A 43 3.04 16.61 -19.99
C LYS A 43 2.47 15.90 -21.19
N GLY A 44 1.17 15.59 -21.15
CA GLY A 44 0.49 15.02 -22.31
C GLY A 44 0.72 15.87 -23.56
N ASP A 45 0.59 15.27 -24.73
CA ASP A 45 0.65 15.98 -25.99
C ASP A 45 -0.45 17.04 -26.05
N TYR A 46 -0.15 18.22 -26.61
CA TYR A 46 -1.16 19.25 -26.76
C TYR A 46 -0.98 20.09 -28.01
N THR A 47 -2.09 20.53 -28.60
CA THR A 47 -2.05 21.46 -29.73
C THR A 47 -1.75 22.88 -29.25
N LYS A 48 -1.24 23.74 -30.14
CA LYS A 48 -1.47 25.18 -29.98
C LYS A 48 -2.98 25.46 -29.92
N THR A 49 -3.37 26.59 -29.36
CA THR A 49 -4.78 27.00 -29.38
C THR A 49 -5.23 27.24 -30.82
N ILE A 50 -6.26 26.51 -31.24
CA ILE A 50 -6.83 26.52 -32.59
C ILE A 50 -8.09 27.38 -32.60
N LYS A 51 -8.27 28.18 -33.66
CA LYS A 51 -9.53 28.87 -33.93
C LYS A 51 -10.40 28.05 -34.86
N VAL A 52 -11.54 27.55 -34.35
CA VAL A 52 -12.56 26.87 -35.15
C VAL A 52 -13.67 27.86 -35.47
N GLN A 53 -14.00 28.00 -36.75
CA GLN A 53 -15.09 28.87 -37.19
C GLN A 53 -16.44 28.30 -36.76
N ALA A 54 -17.30 29.16 -36.23
CA ALA A 54 -18.62 28.78 -35.81
C ALA A 54 -19.57 28.68 -37.02
N ASN A 55 -20.29 27.58 -37.12
CA ASN A 55 -21.42 27.40 -38.03
C ASN A 55 -22.60 26.77 -37.26
N SER A 56 -23.71 26.48 -37.94
CA SER A 56 -24.90 25.91 -37.29
C SER A 56 -24.63 24.56 -36.62
N GLU A 57 -23.73 23.73 -37.15
CA GLU A 57 -23.35 22.43 -36.57
C GLU A 57 -22.38 22.58 -35.41
N VAL A 58 -21.36 23.43 -35.55
CA VAL A 58 -20.40 23.73 -34.49
C VAL A 58 -21.08 24.39 -33.29
N ASN A 59 -22.03 25.30 -33.51
CA ASN A 59 -22.80 25.92 -32.43
C ASN A 59 -23.75 24.93 -31.75
N LYS A 60 -24.32 23.96 -32.48
CA LYS A 60 -25.10 22.86 -31.87
C LYS A 60 -24.28 21.92 -30.98
N VAL A 61 -22.96 22.06 -30.96
CA VAL A 61 -22.06 21.19 -30.21
C VAL A 61 -21.35 21.97 -29.12
N LEU A 62 -20.77 23.13 -29.46
CA LEU A 62 -19.92 23.90 -28.58
C LEU A 62 -20.66 24.98 -27.79
N GLN A 63 -21.78 25.51 -28.29
CA GLN A 63 -22.46 26.67 -27.69
C GLN A 63 -22.88 26.43 -26.24
N HIS A 64 -23.38 25.24 -25.93
CA HIS A 64 -23.84 24.87 -24.58
C HIS A 64 -22.69 24.52 -23.64
N LEU A 65 -21.48 24.32 -24.15
CA LEU A 65 -20.32 23.89 -23.36
C LEU A 65 -19.59 25.05 -22.66
N PHE A 66 -19.91 26.30 -22.97
CA PHE A 66 -19.37 27.49 -22.27
C PHE A 66 -20.45 28.49 -21.85
N LEU A 67 -21.73 28.24 -22.18
CA LEU A 67 -22.85 29.08 -21.74
C LEU A 67 -23.21 28.78 -20.29
N SER A 68 -23.00 29.75 -19.40
CA SER A 68 -23.53 29.67 -18.03
C SER A 68 -25.00 30.08 -17.99
N THR A 69 -25.92 29.13 -18.18
CA THR A 69 -27.34 29.40 -17.91
C THR A 69 -27.98 28.22 -17.20
N ILE A 70 -28.33 28.44 -15.94
CA ILE A 70 -29.13 27.56 -15.11
C ILE A 70 -30.56 27.61 -15.66
N SER A 71 -31.10 26.48 -16.13
CA SER A 71 -32.53 26.30 -16.34
C SER A 71 -33.03 25.33 -15.29
N GLN A 72 -33.71 25.83 -14.26
CA GLN A 72 -34.59 25.02 -13.44
C GLN A 72 -35.80 24.66 -14.31
N ASN A 73 -35.86 23.41 -14.77
CA ASN A 73 -37.05 22.65 -15.19
C ASN A 73 -36.63 21.67 -16.30
N ASP A 74 -36.06 20.56 -15.84
CA ASP A 74 -36.18 19.20 -16.38
C ASP A 74 -34.98 18.38 -15.87
N ASN A 75 -35.25 17.19 -15.35
CA ASN A 75 -34.30 16.30 -14.67
C ASN A 75 -33.23 15.69 -15.62
N LYS A 76 -32.48 16.52 -16.37
CA LYS A 76 -31.28 16.17 -17.13
C LYS A 76 -30.54 17.45 -17.57
N VAL A 77 -30.08 18.25 -16.62
CA VAL A 77 -29.24 19.43 -16.91
C VAL A 77 -27.89 19.24 -16.21
N LEU A 78 -26.86 18.99 -17.02
CA LEU A 78 -25.46 19.13 -16.60
C LEU A 78 -25.23 20.59 -16.20
N SER A 79 -25.30 20.88 -14.90
CA SER A 79 -24.84 22.14 -14.35
C SER A 79 -23.32 22.21 -14.51
N LEU A 80 -22.84 22.95 -15.50
CA LEU A 80 -21.40 23.14 -15.71
C LEU A 80 -21.07 24.63 -15.52
N LYS A 81 -21.05 25.03 -14.24
CA LYS A 81 -20.38 26.23 -13.78
C LYS A 81 -19.20 25.78 -12.94
N GLY A 82 -18.00 26.06 -13.41
CA GLY A 82 -16.74 25.63 -12.81
C GLY A 82 -16.09 24.58 -13.70
N ASP A 83 -14.90 24.93 -14.18
CA ASP A 83 -13.99 24.10 -14.94
C ASP A 83 -14.41 23.74 -16.37
N THR A 84 -13.62 24.27 -17.29
CA THR A 84 -13.55 24.02 -18.72
C THR A 84 -13.90 22.55 -19.04
N ILE A 85 -15.02 22.31 -19.73
CA ILE A 85 -15.51 20.94 -20.00
C ILE A 85 -14.55 20.25 -20.98
N ASN A 86 -13.99 19.13 -20.55
CA ASN A 86 -13.19 18.24 -21.39
C ASN A 86 -14.12 17.42 -22.31
N VAL A 87 -14.13 17.70 -23.61
CA VAL A 87 -14.87 16.91 -24.60
C VAL A 87 -13.94 15.93 -25.27
N GLN A 88 -14.29 14.64 -25.34
CA GLN A 88 -13.47 13.66 -26.05
C GLN A 88 -13.32 14.04 -27.53
N CYS A 89 -12.14 13.87 -28.10
CA CYS A 89 -11.86 14.24 -29.49
C CYS A 89 -10.78 13.36 -30.15
N GLU A 90 -10.82 13.33 -31.47
CA GLU A 90 -9.84 12.66 -32.34
C GLU A 90 -9.39 13.63 -33.43
N ILE A 91 -8.09 13.62 -33.73
CA ILE A 91 -7.52 14.31 -34.89
C ILE A 91 -7.18 13.24 -35.92
N ASN A 92 -7.80 13.33 -37.10
CA ASN A 92 -7.51 12.47 -38.22
C ASN A 92 -6.76 13.26 -39.30
N VAL A 93 -5.71 12.67 -39.86
CA VAL A 93 -4.98 13.23 -41.02
C VAL A 93 -4.96 12.16 -42.11
N ASN A 94 -5.48 12.48 -43.29
CA ASN A 94 -5.61 11.57 -44.44
C ASN A 94 -6.34 10.26 -44.11
N GLY A 95 -7.36 10.34 -43.25
CA GLY A 95 -8.14 9.18 -42.79
C GLY A 95 -7.47 8.33 -41.69
N LEU A 96 -6.27 8.69 -41.23
CA LEU A 96 -5.58 8.01 -40.12
C LEU A 96 -5.74 8.83 -38.83
N THR A 97 -6.16 8.18 -37.74
CA THR A 97 -6.20 8.84 -36.42
C THR A 97 -4.80 9.09 -35.90
N HIS A 98 -4.45 10.36 -35.81
CA HIS A 98 -3.13 10.82 -35.41
C HIS A 98 -3.03 11.08 -33.90
N THR A 99 -4.15 11.46 -33.26
CA THR A 99 -4.20 11.84 -31.84
C THR A 99 -5.60 11.65 -31.28
N LYS A 100 -5.71 11.12 -30.06
CA LYS A 100 -6.94 10.98 -29.29
C LYS A 100 -6.80 11.64 -27.92
N GLY A 101 -7.84 12.30 -27.44
CA GLY A 101 -7.83 12.87 -26.09
C GLY A 101 -8.97 13.82 -25.85
N TYR A 102 -8.73 14.94 -25.17
CA TYR A 102 -9.75 15.89 -24.78
C TYR A 102 -9.56 17.26 -25.43
N CYS A 103 -10.64 17.79 -25.97
CA CYS A 103 -10.79 19.14 -26.45
C CYS A 103 -11.24 20.03 -25.29
N LEU A 104 -10.49 21.11 -25.09
CA LEU A 104 -10.71 22.13 -24.08
C LEU A 104 -11.08 23.45 -24.77
N ILE A 105 -12.27 23.99 -24.49
CA ILE A 105 -12.68 25.30 -25.00
C ILE A 105 -12.07 26.40 -24.12
N LYS A 106 -11.11 27.15 -24.64
CA LYS A 106 -10.44 28.25 -23.94
C LYS A 106 -11.29 29.53 -23.93
N SER A 107 -11.88 29.87 -25.07
CA SER A 107 -12.69 31.08 -25.22
C SER A 107 -13.66 30.97 -26.40
N ALA A 108 -14.64 31.86 -26.44
CA ALA A 108 -15.53 32.07 -27.57
C ALA A 108 -15.60 33.57 -27.89
N SER A 109 -15.68 33.91 -29.17
CA SER A 109 -15.78 35.31 -29.63
C SER A 109 -16.98 36.11 -29.10
N SER A 110 -18.03 35.43 -28.66
CA SER A 110 -19.23 36.02 -28.04
C SER A 110 -19.94 34.96 -27.19
N THR A 111 -20.77 35.36 -26.25
CA THR A 111 -21.57 34.42 -25.43
C THR A 111 -22.79 33.88 -26.18
N LEU A 112 -23.51 34.73 -26.93
CA LEU A 112 -24.80 34.36 -27.52
C LEU A 112 -24.73 33.91 -28.97
N LYS A 113 -23.84 34.50 -29.78
CA LYS A 113 -23.63 34.14 -31.19
C LYS A 113 -22.13 34.18 -31.50
N PRO A 114 -21.39 33.13 -31.13
CA PRO A 114 -19.97 33.04 -31.44
C PRO A 114 -19.78 32.97 -32.95
N ASN A 115 -18.77 33.70 -33.45
CA ASN A 115 -18.26 33.60 -34.81
C ASN A 115 -17.09 32.60 -34.89
N PHE A 116 -16.34 32.43 -33.80
CA PHE A 116 -15.31 31.40 -33.64
C PHE A 116 -15.17 30.95 -32.18
N TYR A 117 -14.53 29.79 -32.01
CA TYR A 117 -14.10 29.18 -30.75
C TYR A 117 -12.59 29.02 -30.71
N GLU A 118 -11.97 29.30 -29.57
CA GLU A 118 -10.58 28.97 -29.31
C GLU A 118 -10.52 27.68 -28.51
N ILE A 119 -9.94 26.63 -29.09
CA ILE A 119 -9.86 25.30 -28.49
C ILE A 119 -8.42 24.83 -28.35
N THR A 120 -8.14 23.99 -27.36
CA THR A 120 -6.85 23.31 -27.19
C THR A 120 -7.11 21.83 -27.02
N ILE A 121 -6.42 20.99 -27.77
CA ILE A 121 -6.56 19.53 -27.68
C ILE A 121 -5.41 19.01 -26.83
N PHE A 122 -5.73 18.15 -25.87
CA PHE A 122 -4.79 17.46 -25.00
C PHE A 122 -4.91 15.95 -25.25
N SER A 123 -3.79 15.24 -25.29
CA SER A 123 -3.68 13.79 -25.49
C SER A 123 -2.61 13.21 -24.57
N GLY A 124 -2.65 11.90 -24.30
CA GLY A 124 -1.65 11.25 -23.44
C GLY A 124 -1.55 11.85 -22.04
N MET A 125 -2.66 12.36 -21.49
CA MET A 125 -2.70 12.90 -20.13
C MET A 125 -2.40 11.80 -19.12
N ASN A 126 -1.45 12.03 -18.21
CA ASN A 126 -1.11 11.12 -17.11
C ASN A 126 -1.78 11.57 -15.83
N ASP A 127 -3.10 11.73 -15.83
CA ASP A 127 -3.86 12.00 -14.59
C ASP A 127 -3.63 10.90 -13.55
N TRP A 128 -3.39 9.66 -14.00
CA TRP A 128 -2.93 8.56 -13.16
C TRP A 128 -1.65 8.89 -12.37
N ALA A 129 -0.72 9.68 -12.93
CA ALA A 129 0.52 10.04 -12.25
C ALA A 129 0.27 10.91 -11.02
N ASP A 130 -0.67 11.86 -11.12
CA ASP A 130 -1.12 12.69 -10.00
C ASP A 130 -1.83 11.87 -8.91
N ILE A 131 -2.56 10.82 -9.31
CA ILE A 131 -3.18 9.89 -8.35
C ILE A 131 -2.09 9.10 -7.62
N LEU A 132 -1.16 8.50 -8.35
CA LEU A 132 -0.10 7.65 -7.78
C LEU A 132 0.90 8.42 -6.91
N SER A 133 1.08 9.72 -7.14
CA SER A 133 1.93 10.57 -6.28
C SER A 133 1.31 10.83 -4.91
N LYS A 134 -0.03 10.74 -4.78
CA LYS A 134 -0.78 10.96 -3.53
C LYS A 134 -1.04 9.67 -2.77
N LYS A 135 -0.98 8.52 -3.46
CA LYS A 135 -1.22 7.20 -2.89
C LYS A 135 0.04 6.57 -2.34
N LYS A 136 -0.06 5.89 -1.20
CA LYS A 136 1.03 5.17 -0.55
C LYS A 136 0.98 3.68 -0.84
N LEU A 137 2.13 3.02 -0.82
CA LEU A 137 2.21 1.56 -0.93
C LEU A 137 1.45 0.84 0.19
N ARG A 138 1.40 1.42 1.39
CA ARG A 138 0.65 0.87 2.53
C ARG A 138 -0.87 0.96 2.37
N GLU A 139 -1.36 1.70 1.38
CA GLU A 139 -2.79 1.80 1.07
C GLU A 139 -3.20 0.80 -0.02
N LEU A 140 -2.29 -0.06 -0.49
CA LEU A 140 -2.59 -1.05 -1.50
C LEU A 140 -3.54 -2.11 -0.94
N ASN A 141 -4.51 -2.52 -1.75
CA ASN A 141 -5.30 -3.71 -1.45
C ASN A 141 -4.53 -4.95 -1.93
N LEU A 142 -3.69 -5.51 -1.06
CA LEU A 142 -2.98 -6.76 -1.29
C LEU A 142 -3.62 -7.93 -0.52
N GLY A 143 -4.68 -7.68 0.24
CA GLY A 143 -5.33 -8.68 1.07
C GLY A 143 -4.62 -8.90 2.41
N ARG A 144 -5.14 -9.87 3.16
CA ARG A 144 -4.68 -10.23 4.50
C ARG A 144 -4.10 -11.62 4.50
N THR A 145 -3.21 -11.89 5.44
CA THR A 145 -2.62 -13.21 5.64
C THR A 145 -2.38 -13.47 7.12
N THR A 146 -2.07 -14.72 7.45
CA THR A 146 -1.65 -15.14 8.78
C THR A 146 -0.18 -15.54 8.74
N TRP A 147 0.64 -14.99 9.66
CA TRP A 147 2.04 -15.39 9.79
C TRP A 147 2.12 -16.71 10.55
N ASN A 148 2.03 -17.86 9.88
CA ASN A 148 2.14 -19.16 10.53
C ASN A 148 2.88 -20.18 9.65
N TRP A 149 3.33 -21.27 10.26
CA TRP A 149 4.11 -22.30 9.56
C TRP A 149 3.40 -22.95 8.38
N ALA A 150 2.06 -23.06 8.42
CA ALA A 150 1.29 -23.61 7.31
C ALA A 150 1.36 -22.68 6.08
N TYR A 151 1.06 -21.39 6.25
CA TYR A 151 1.12 -20.39 5.17
C TYR A 151 2.54 -20.15 4.66
N ILE A 152 3.54 -20.16 5.56
CA ILE A 152 4.95 -20.09 5.17
C ILE A 152 5.30 -21.25 4.25
N LYS A 153 4.93 -22.48 4.61
CA LYS A 153 5.20 -23.66 3.80
C LYS A 153 4.44 -23.63 2.47
N ASP A 154 3.14 -23.35 2.51
CA ASP A 154 2.27 -23.40 1.34
C ASP A 154 2.64 -22.34 0.29
N SER A 155 2.96 -21.12 0.73
CA SER A 155 3.40 -20.05 -0.18
C SER A 155 4.75 -20.34 -0.85
N ASN A 156 5.66 -21.07 -0.19
CA ASN A 156 6.99 -21.42 -0.72
C ASN A 156 6.99 -22.68 -1.61
N LEU A 157 6.08 -23.63 -1.37
CA LEU A 157 6.04 -24.90 -2.12
C LEU A 157 5.31 -24.81 -3.46
N GLN A 158 4.45 -23.82 -3.66
CA GLN A 158 3.69 -23.72 -4.90
C GLN A 158 4.53 -23.10 -6.02
N THR A 159 4.96 -23.95 -6.95
CA THR A 159 5.50 -23.51 -8.23
C THR A 159 4.48 -22.59 -8.91
N LYS A 160 4.86 -21.35 -9.22
CA LYS A 160 4.03 -20.39 -9.99
C LYS A 160 3.78 -20.94 -11.40
N SER A 161 2.85 -21.88 -11.55
CA SER A 161 2.18 -22.16 -12.82
C SER A 161 1.00 -21.19 -12.97
N GLU A 162 0.58 -20.92 -14.21
CA GLU A 162 -0.49 -19.97 -14.60
C GLU A 162 -1.84 -20.12 -13.87
N THR A 163 -2.08 -21.24 -13.19
CA THR A 163 -3.41 -21.60 -12.69
C THR A 163 -3.47 -21.92 -11.19
N ALA A 164 -2.36 -21.93 -10.45
CA ALA A 164 -2.33 -22.66 -9.18
C ALA A 164 -1.81 -21.92 -7.93
N ASN A 165 -1.30 -20.68 -8.00
CA ASN A 165 -0.88 -19.95 -6.80
C ASN A 165 -1.93 -18.89 -6.41
N PRO A 166 -2.72 -19.08 -5.32
CA PRO A 166 -3.64 -18.07 -4.83
C PRO A 166 -2.94 -16.92 -4.10
N PHE A 167 -1.65 -17.06 -3.79
CA PHE A 167 -0.88 -16.07 -3.04
C PHE A 167 -0.24 -15.04 -3.99
N ASN A 168 -0.47 -13.76 -3.66
CA ASN A 168 0.23 -12.61 -4.23
C ASN A 168 1.50 -12.24 -3.44
N PHE A 169 1.99 -13.16 -2.61
CA PHE A 169 3.19 -13.03 -1.79
C PHE A 169 3.86 -14.38 -1.55
N VAL A 170 5.06 -14.34 -0.98
CA VAL A 170 5.78 -15.49 -0.44
C VAL A 170 6.46 -15.13 0.87
N TYR A 171 6.85 -16.11 1.68
CA TYR A 171 7.70 -15.92 2.87
C TYR A 171 9.12 -16.42 2.57
N PRO A 172 9.94 -15.67 1.80
CA PRO A 172 11.26 -16.12 1.40
C PRO A 172 12.18 -16.26 2.61
N LEU A 173 13.12 -17.21 2.54
CA LEU A 173 14.23 -17.27 3.48
C LEU A 173 15.23 -16.17 3.16
N ILE A 174 15.34 -15.19 4.05
CA ILE A 174 16.28 -14.07 3.92
C ILE A 174 17.11 -13.99 5.21
N ASP A 175 18.43 -13.99 5.05
CA ASP A 175 19.36 -13.75 6.14
C ASP A 175 19.38 -12.25 6.49
N TYR A 176 18.87 -11.91 7.67
CA TYR A 176 18.92 -10.56 8.22
C TYR A 176 20.13 -10.35 9.16
N GLY A 177 21.11 -11.24 9.15
CA GLY A 177 22.39 -11.13 9.86
C GLY A 177 22.60 -12.13 11.00
N ASP A 178 21.69 -13.08 11.18
CA ASP A 178 21.70 -14.03 12.30
C ASP A 178 21.85 -15.49 11.88
N ILE A 179 21.74 -15.81 10.58
CA ILE A 179 21.96 -17.17 10.08
C ILE A 179 23.45 -17.52 10.28
N GLY A 180 23.72 -18.54 11.09
CA GLY A 180 25.08 -19.02 11.37
C GLY A 180 25.86 -18.26 12.44
N ASN A 181 25.25 -17.27 13.11
CA ASN A 181 25.94 -16.41 14.09
C ASN A 181 25.87 -16.91 15.56
N LYS A 182 25.53 -18.18 15.83
CA LYS A 182 25.41 -18.71 17.20
C LYS A 182 26.43 -19.81 17.50
N GLN A 183 27.25 -19.59 18.53
CA GLN A 183 28.22 -20.56 19.08
C GLN A 183 27.57 -21.79 19.76
N ASN A 184 26.25 -21.82 19.97
CA ASN A 184 25.57 -22.89 20.72
C ASN A 184 24.37 -23.44 19.93
N SER A 185 24.64 -24.45 19.11
CA SER A 185 23.82 -25.65 18.82
C SER A 185 22.28 -25.53 18.74
N ASN A 186 21.75 -24.55 18.02
CA ASN A 186 20.45 -24.67 17.37
C ASN A 186 20.55 -23.96 16.02
N ASP A 187 21.05 -24.68 15.02
CA ASP A 187 21.15 -24.30 13.59
C ASP A 187 19.76 -24.15 12.95
N GLY A 188 18.89 -23.34 13.56
CA GLY A 188 17.51 -23.16 13.16
C GLY A 188 17.30 -21.83 12.45
N ILE A 189 16.49 -21.88 11.39
CA ILE A 189 15.90 -20.69 10.77
C ILE A 189 14.99 -20.01 11.81
N MET A 190 15.18 -18.70 12.00
CA MET A 190 14.35 -17.90 12.90
C MET A 190 13.08 -17.45 12.17
N ASP A 191 12.01 -17.18 12.92
CA ASP A 191 10.74 -16.72 12.35
C ASP A 191 10.91 -15.42 11.54
N TYR A 192 11.65 -14.44 12.07
CA TYR A 192 11.90 -13.17 11.38
C TYR A 192 12.73 -13.27 10.08
N GLU A 193 13.35 -14.41 9.79
CA GLU A 193 14.01 -14.70 8.52
C GLU A 193 13.02 -15.10 7.42
N LEU A 194 11.77 -15.38 7.82
CA LEU A 194 10.64 -15.77 6.97
C LEU A 194 9.55 -14.70 7.04
N ARG A 195 9.93 -13.45 6.79
CA ARG A 195 8.99 -12.31 6.65
C ARG A 195 8.37 -12.29 5.26
N ILE A 196 7.19 -11.69 5.15
CA ILE A 196 6.45 -11.65 3.89
C ILE A 196 7.17 -10.80 2.84
N ALA A 197 7.08 -11.25 1.59
CA ALA A 197 7.52 -10.52 0.40
C ALA A 197 6.43 -10.59 -0.68
N PRO A 198 5.68 -9.50 -0.91
CA PRO A 198 4.71 -9.43 -1.99
C PRO A 198 5.40 -9.53 -3.36
N TYR A 199 4.73 -10.09 -4.36
CA TYR A 199 5.26 -10.10 -5.71
C TYR A 199 5.14 -8.72 -6.36
N ILE A 200 6.19 -8.28 -7.06
CA ILE A 200 6.24 -6.98 -7.73
C ILE A 200 5.10 -6.84 -8.73
N ARG A 201 4.82 -7.89 -9.52
CA ARG A 201 3.70 -7.91 -10.47
C ARG A 201 2.37 -7.55 -9.80
N ASP A 202 2.07 -8.22 -8.69
CA ASP A 202 0.79 -8.05 -7.99
C ASP A 202 0.70 -6.67 -7.33
N MET A 203 1.83 -6.12 -6.86
CA MET A 203 1.92 -4.73 -6.43
C MET A 203 1.63 -3.75 -7.58
N VAL A 204 2.22 -3.93 -8.77
CA VAL A 204 1.99 -3.06 -9.94
C VAL A 204 0.50 -3.08 -10.35
N ILE A 205 -0.11 -4.26 -10.39
CA ILE A 205 -1.54 -4.40 -10.69
C ILE A 205 -2.39 -3.67 -9.65
N ALA A 206 -2.12 -3.88 -8.36
CA ALA A 206 -2.83 -3.21 -7.27
C ALA A 206 -2.64 -1.69 -7.28
N ILE A 207 -1.47 -1.19 -7.69
CA ILE A 207 -1.18 0.24 -7.84
C ILE A 207 -2.07 0.85 -8.92
N PHE A 208 -2.08 0.28 -10.13
CA PHE A 208 -2.84 0.84 -11.24
C PHE A 208 -4.35 0.67 -11.09
N ALA A 209 -4.82 -0.35 -10.36
CA ALA A 209 -6.23 -0.49 -10.00
C ALA A 209 -6.79 0.74 -9.24
N GLN A 210 -5.95 1.48 -8.49
CA GLN A 210 -6.38 2.69 -7.78
C GLN A 210 -6.66 3.89 -8.70
N THR A 211 -6.18 3.85 -9.94
CA THR A 211 -6.31 4.96 -10.90
C THR A 211 -7.61 4.87 -11.71
N GLY A 212 -8.28 3.71 -11.68
CA GLY A 212 -9.42 3.40 -12.55
C GLY A 212 -9.06 3.25 -14.03
N TYR A 213 -7.77 3.06 -14.34
CA TYR A 213 -7.31 2.64 -15.66
C TYR A 213 -7.14 1.12 -15.70
N THR A 214 -7.38 0.53 -16.87
CA THR A 214 -7.06 -0.86 -17.16
C THR A 214 -5.59 -0.96 -17.57
N LEU A 215 -4.84 -1.81 -16.88
CA LEU A 215 -3.43 -2.04 -17.17
C LEU A 215 -3.27 -3.17 -18.22
N THR A 216 -2.47 -2.91 -19.26
CA THR A 216 -2.07 -3.88 -20.29
C THR A 216 -0.55 -4.00 -20.33
N SER A 217 -0.03 -5.22 -20.23
CA SER A 217 1.43 -5.47 -20.26
C SER A 217 1.74 -6.96 -20.54
N GLU A 218 2.57 -7.23 -21.55
CA GLU A 218 3.21 -8.53 -21.79
C GLU A 218 4.40 -8.74 -20.86
N TRP A 219 5.15 -7.69 -20.54
CA TRP A 219 6.21 -7.74 -19.52
C TRP A 219 5.74 -8.30 -18.18
N LEU A 220 4.56 -7.89 -17.69
CA LEU A 220 3.99 -8.43 -16.45
C LEU A 220 3.54 -9.90 -16.54
N LYS A 221 3.44 -10.47 -17.75
CA LYS A 221 3.11 -11.90 -17.94
C LYS A 221 4.36 -12.78 -17.95
N ASN A 222 5.53 -12.20 -18.17
CA ASN A 222 6.78 -12.95 -18.19
C ASN A 222 7.07 -13.61 -16.83
N ASP A 223 7.56 -14.85 -16.86
CA ASP A 223 7.78 -15.67 -15.67
C ASP A 223 8.82 -15.08 -14.70
N ASP A 224 9.84 -14.38 -15.19
CA ASP A 224 10.84 -13.73 -14.33
C ASP A 224 10.20 -12.62 -13.51
N ILE A 225 9.36 -11.82 -14.16
CA ILE A 225 8.65 -10.71 -13.54
C ILE A 225 7.58 -11.25 -12.58
N ARG A 226 6.92 -12.36 -12.94
CA ARG A 226 6.00 -13.05 -12.05
C ARG A 226 6.70 -13.58 -10.80
N LYS A 227 7.97 -13.95 -10.84
CA LYS A 227 8.72 -14.46 -9.68
C LYS A 227 9.41 -13.37 -8.87
N LEU A 228 9.49 -12.14 -9.39
CA LEU A 228 10.15 -11.03 -8.71
C LEU A 228 9.37 -10.61 -7.45
N ILE A 229 10.08 -10.58 -6.31
CA ILE A 229 9.51 -10.27 -5.00
C ILE A 229 10.02 -8.94 -4.47
N TYR A 230 9.23 -8.32 -3.59
CA TYR A 230 9.59 -7.15 -2.81
C TYR A 230 9.85 -7.58 -1.36
N PRO A 231 11.10 -7.94 -1.01
CA PRO A 231 11.40 -8.42 0.34
C PRO A 231 11.24 -7.31 1.37
N PHE A 232 10.88 -7.70 2.60
CA PHE A 232 10.96 -6.80 3.73
C PHE A 232 12.43 -6.42 3.97
N THR A 233 12.79 -5.14 3.85
CA THR A 233 14.18 -4.69 4.05
C THR A 233 14.37 -3.95 5.36
N SER A 234 13.39 -3.15 5.78
CA SER A 234 13.41 -2.41 7.04
C SER A 234 12.02 -1.82 7.34
N GLY A 235 11.80 -1.39 8.60
CA GLY A 235 10.61 -0.62 8.98
C GLY A 235 9.56 -1.39 9.79
N ASN A 236 8.29 -1.21 9.45
CA ASN A 236 7.14 -1.54 10.29
C ASN A 236 6.68 -3.00 10.11
N TRP A 237 7.39 -3.94 10.73
CA TRP A 237 6.87 -5.30 10.93
C TRP A 237 5.77 -5.31 11.99
N LYS A 238 4.66 -4.64 11.69
CA LYS A 238 3.59 -4.30 12.64
C LYS A 238 2.20 -4.38 12.00
N ARG A 239 1.20 -4.72 12.81
CA ARG A 239 -0.23 -4.63 12.46
C ARG A 239 -0.63 -3.15 12.27
N SER A 240 -1.74 -2.88 11.60
CA SER A 240 -2.25 -1.50 11.57
C SER A 240 -2.77 -1.08 12.95
N MET A 241 -2.76 0.23 13.23
CA MET A 241 -3.44 0.77 14.42
C MET A 241 -4.94 0.43 14.45
N ALA A 242 -5.57 0.28 13.28
CA ALA A 242 -6.96 -0.14 13.18
C ALA A 242 -7.14 -1.61 13.59
N ASP A 243 -6.23 -2.50 13.17
CA ASP A 243 -6.22 -3.90 13.61
C ASP A 243 -5.96 -4.01 15.12
N GLU A 244 -5.04 -3.19 15.64
CA GLU A 244 -4.77 -3.09 17.09
C GLU A 244 -6.03 -2.68 17.86
N TYR A 245 -6.73 -1.64 17.38
CA TYR A 245 -7.93 -1.11 18.00
C TYR A 245 -9.14 -2.04 17.88
N ASN A 246 -9.35 -2.67 16.72
CA ASN A 246 -10.46 -3.62 16.52
C ASN A 246 -10.29 -4.89 17.35
N ALA A 247 -9.05 -5.28 17.64
CA ALA A 247 -8.74 -6.37 18.55
C ALA A 247 -8.76 -5.95 20.04
N LYS A 248 -9.14 -4.71 20.35
CA LYS A 248 -9.26 -4.23 21.72
C LYS A 248 -10.53 -4.76 22.38
N VAL A 249 -10.38 -5.50 23.48
CA VAL A 249 -11.48 -5.89 24.36
C VAL A 249 -11.40 -5.04 25.62
N ARG A 250 -12.47 -4.30 25.92
CA ARG A 250 -12.57 -3.46 27.13
C ARG A 250 -13.68 -3.95 28.02
N TRP A 251 -13.35 -4.14 29.29
CA TRP A 251 -14.30 -4.43 30.36
C TRP A 251 -14.40 -3.26 31.33
N THR A 252 -15.58 -3.03 31.89
CA THR A 252 -15.82 -1.98 32.90
C THR A 252 -16.81 -2.49 33.95
N THR A 253 -16.51 -2.31 35.24
CA THR A 253 -17.46 -2.64 36.31
C THR A 253 -18.60 -1.63 36.36
N ALA A 254 -19.85 -2.10 36.27
CA ALA A 254 -21.04 -1.25 36.47
C ALA A 254 -21.46 -1.14 37.95
N GLN A 255 -21.05 -2.11 38.78
CA GLN A 255 -21.40 -2.23 40.20
C GLN A 255 -20.18 -2.65 41.02
N ASN A 256 -20.30 -2.56 42.34
CA ASN A 256 -19.27 -3.07 43.23
C ASN A 256 -19.16 -4.59 43.11
N ILE A 257 -17.94 -5.09 43.01
CA ILE A 257 -17.64 -6.52 43.10
C ILE A 257 -16.96 -6.74 44.46
N ILE A 258 -17.57 -7.56 45.32
CA ILE A 258 -17.12 -7.81 46.69
C ILE A 258 -16.73 -9.29 46.78
N ASP A 259 -15.53 -9.58 47.29
CA ASP A 259 -15.20 -10.94 47.72
C ASP A 259 -15.84 -11.19 49.09
N THR A 260 -16.76 -12.14 49.17
CA THR A 260 -17.48 -12.49 50.40
C THR A 260 -16.94 -13.76 51.07
N SER A 261 -15.81 -14.31 50.62
CA SER A 261 -15.30 -15.56 51.17
C SER A 261 -14.62 -15.35 52.53
N THR A 262 -15.32 -15.73 53.59
CA THR A 262 -14.74 -15.92 54.93
C THR A 262 -14.33 -17.38 55.10
N GLN A 263 -13.13 -17.78 54.64
CA GLN A 263 -12.23 -18.79 55.29
C GLN A 263 -11.26 -19.54 54.36
N TYR A 264 -10.03 -19.67 54.90
CA TYR A 264 -8.95 -20.67 54.75
C TYR A 264 -8.32 -20.99 53.38
N ALA A 265 -6.98 -20.93 53.41
CA ALA A 265 -6.03 -21.21 52.35
C ALA A 265 -6.37 -22.44 51.50
N ILE A 266 -6.39 -22.25 50.17
CA ILE A 266 -6.42 -23.33 49.20
C ILE A 266 -5.05 -23.40 48.54
N ASN A 267 -4.45 -24.57 48.62
CA ASN A 267 -3.20 -24.95 47.98
C ASN A 267 -3.41 -24.91 46.45
N PRO A 268 -2.61 -24.16 45.66
CA PRO A 268 -2.84 -23.94 44.23
C PRO A 268 -2.57 -25.15 43.31
N GLN A 269 -2.70 -26.38 43.83
CA GLN A 269 -2.29 -27.62 43.19
C GLN A 269 -3.43 -28.65 43.02
N SER A 270 -4.69 -28.35 43.36
CA SER A 270 -5.79 -29.31 43.14
C SER A 270 -6.50 -29.06 41.81
N GLU A 271 -6.55 -30.11 40.99
CA GLU A 271 -6.76 -30.13 39.53
C GLU A 271 -8.19 -29.96 39.02
N ASP A 272 -9.21 -29.71 39.85
CA ASP A 272 -10.60 -29.61 39.39
C ASP A 272 -11.31 -28.39 39.98
N TYR A 273 -11.41 -27.30 39.22
CA TYR A 273 -12.23 -26.15 39.57
C TYR A 273 -13.11 -25.72 38.40
N ASP A 274 -14.35 -26.20 38.43
CA ASP A 274 -15.39 -25.85 37.46
C ASP A 274 -15.94 -24.44 37.75
N PHE A 275 -15.79 -23.53 36.78
CA PHE A 275 -16.02 -22.10 36.93
C PHE A 275 -17.28 -21.66 36.16
N ALA A 276 -18.43 -21.64 36.83
CA ALA A 276 -19.63 -20.99 36.30
C ALA A 276 -20.55 -20.47 37.42
N ASN A 277 -20.65 -19.15 37.59
CA ASN A 277 -21.88 -18.37 37.35
C ASN A 277 -21.87 -16.94 37.92
N GLN A 278 -22.56 -16.06 37.17
CA GLN A 278 -23.10 -14.73 37.48
C GLN A 278 -22.16 -13.50 37.50
N ILE A 279 -22.00 -12.88 36.33
CA ILE A 279 -22.21 -11.42 36.18
C ILE A 279 -23.02 -11.21 34.90
N GLY A 280 -24.27 -10.76 35.04
CA GLY A 280 -25.12 -10.44 33.90
C GLY A 280 -24.70 -9.12 33.26
N LEU A 281 -24.13 -9.18 32.05
CA LEU A 281 -24.06 -8.04 31.13
C LEU A 281 -24.15 -8.53 29.67
N ASN A 282 -24.95 -7.80 28.89
CA ASN A 282 -25.33 -8.08 27.51
C ASN A 282 -24.13 -7.96 26.53
N GLN A 283 -23.66 -9.08 25.99
CA GLN A 283 -23.57 -9.40 24.56
C GLN A 283 -22.78 -10.71 24.35
N SER A 284 -23.53 -11.75 23.97
CA SER A 284 -23.15 -13.03 23.33
C SER A 284 -21.82 -13.71 23.67
N VAL A 285 -21.84 -14.60 24.68
CA VAL A 285 -21.16 -15.91 24.59
C VAL A 285 -22.13 -16.98 25.11
N SER A 286 -22.54 -17.90 24.23
CA SER A 286 -23.48 -18.99 24.54
C SER A 286 -22.91 -19.98 25.58
N VAL A 287 -23.76 -20.52 26.46
CA VAL A 287 -24.20 -21.95 26.51
C VAL A 287 -25.24 -22.15 27.64
N ILE A 288 -26.17 -23.09 27.39
CA ILE A 288 -27.38 -23.52 28.13
C ILE A 288 -27.03 -24.48 29.31
N PRO A 289 -27.84 -24.54 30.41
CA PRO A 289 -27.59 -25.30 31.67
C PRO A 289 -28.32 -26.68 31.69
N PRO A 290 -28.48 -27.41 32.83
CA PRO A 290 -27.69 -27.69 34.05
C PRO A 290 -27.52 -29.21 34.34
N SER A 291 -26.65 -29.62 35.29
CA SER A 291 -27.04 -30.41 36.49
C SER A 291 -25.86 -30.94 37.32
N LEU A 292 -26.08 -30.88 38.65
CA LEU A 292 -25.55 -31.72 39.74
C LEU A 292 -24.03 -31.72 39.98
N PHE A 293 -23.56 -31.06 41.04
CA PHE A 293 -23.25 -31.69 42.35
C PHE A 293 -22.87 -30.62 43.38
N GLY A 294 -23.19 -30.90 44.64
CA GLY A 294 -22.97 -30.00 45.77
C GLY A 294 -21.53 -29.97 46.26
N GLY A 295 -21.08 -28.78 46.62
CA GLY A 295 -19.78 -28.47 47.21
C GLY A 295 -19.56 -26.95 47.16
N ALA A 296 -19.07 -26.35 48.23
CA ALA A 296 -19.05 -24.90 48.46
C ALA A 296 -18.71 -24.03 47.23
N THR A 297 -19.57 -23.05 46.95
CA THR A 297 -19.40 -22.09 45.86
C THR A 297 -18.29 -21.10 46.25
N TYR A 298 -17.09 -21.29 45.71
CA TYR A 298 -16.02 -20.29 45.80
C TYR A 298 -16.31 -19.15 44.82
N THR A 299 -16.49 -17.93 45.30
CA THR A 299 -16.70 -16.77 44.44
C THR A 299 -15.37 -16.15 44.05
N PHE A 300 -14.60 -16.78 43.15
CA PHE A 300 -13.55 -16.03 42.48
C PHE A 300 -14.20 -15.17 41.40
N ASN A 301 -13.88 -13.88 41.41
CA ASN A 301 -14.23 -12.99 40.31
C ASN A 301 -13.27 -13.27 39.15
N ALA A 302 -13.52 -14.39 38.48
CA ALA A 302 -12.79 -14.87 37.33
C ALA A 302 -13.40 -14.24 36.06
N MET A 303 -12.63 -13.40 35.37
CA MET A 303 -13.04 -12.90 34.05
C MET A 303 -12.57 -13.86 32.97
N LYS A 304 -13.48 -14.39 32.17
CA LYS A 304 -13.17 -15.30 31.06
C LYS A 304 -13.30 -14.60 29.72
N PHE A 305 -12.30 -14.75 28.87
CA PHE A 305 -12.33 -14.32 27.47
C PHE A 305 -11.69 -15.40 26.60
N THR A 306 -12.25 -15.62 25.41
CA THR A 306 -11.67 -16.50 24.39
C THR A 306 -11.20 -15.66 23.22
N SER A 307 -9.92 -15.73 22.87
CA SER A 307 -9.42 -15.08 21.65
C SER A 307 -9.60 -16.00 20.44
N ALA A 308 -10.22 -15.51 19.37
CA ALA A 308 -10.30 -16.28 18.12
C ALA A 308 -8.91 -16.44 17.44
N GLU A 309 -8.01 -15.48 17.68
CA GLU A 309 -6.65 -15.44 17.13
C GLU A 309 -5.60 -15.66 18.21
N GLY A 310 -4.49 -16.30 17.86
CA GLY A 310 -3.30 -16.34 18.70
C GLY A 310 -2.48 -15.05 18.63
N GLY A 311 -1.75 -14.74 19.70
CA GLY A 311 -0.74 -13.68 19.73
C GLY A 311 -0.58 -13.01 21.09
N THR A 312 0.46 -12.20 21.24
CA THR A 312 0.65 -11.35 22.42
C THR A 312 -0.41 -10.25 22.50
N ARG A 313 -1.04 -10.17 23.66
CA ARG A 313 -1.92 -9.08 24.04
C ARG A 313 -1.30 -8.33 25.21
N LYS A 314 -1.33 -7.01 25.12
CA LYS A 314 -1.06 -6.13 26.24
C LYS A 314 -2.32 -6.06 27.10
N ILE A 315 -2.21 -6.53 28.34
CA ILE A 315 -3.27 -6.46 29.33
C ILE A 315 -2.95 -5.28 30.22
N LYS A 316 -3.82 -4.27 30.21
CA LYS A 316 -3.68 -3.11 31.08
C LYS A 316 -4.99 -2.78 31.75
N GLY A 317 -4.95 -2.17 32.92
CA GLY A 317 -6.17 -1.83 33.62
C GLY A 317 -5.98 -0.77 34.68
N THR A 318 -7.09 -0.14 35.01
CA THR A 318 -7.24 0.80 36.13
C THR A 318 -8.31 0.25 37.06
N LEU A 319 -7.91 -0.18 38.24
CA LEU A 319 -8.80 -0.73 39.27
C LEU A 319 -9.01 0.26 40.39
N TYR A 320 -10.25 0.40 40.85
CA TYR A 320 -10.63 1.20 42.01
C TYR A 320 -10.88 0.28 43.20
N LEU A 321 -9.82 -0.01 43.95
CA LEU A 321 -9.86 -1.00 45.03
C LEU A 321 -10.19 -0.34 46.38
N GLN A 322 -11.02 -0.99 47.19
CA GLN A 322 -11.33 -0.60 48.55
C GLN A 322 -11.18 -1.84 49.45
N GLY A 323 -10.38 -1.73 50.51
CA GLY A 323 -10.13 -2.81 51.46
C GLY A 323 -10.80 -2.55 52.80
N ASN A 324 -11.11 -3.60 53.55
CA ASN A 324 -11.57 -3.48 54.92
C ASN A 324 -10.58 -4.16 55.89
N GLY A 325 -9.58 -3.41 56.35
CA GLY A 325 -8.61 -3.84 57.38
C GLY A 325 -7.17 -4.13 56.89
N ALA A 326 -6.22 -3.83 57.79
CA ALA A 326 -4.76 -3.99 57.77
C ALA A 326 -3.92 -3.27 56.68
N THR A 327 -2.73 -2.79 57.10
CA THR A 327 -1.68 -2.17 56.29
C THR A 327 -0.99 -3.18 55.36
N ASN A 328 -0.63 -2.76 54.14
CA ASN A 328 0.15 -3.51 53.13
C ASN A 328 -0.56 -4.69 52.45
N ASN A 329 -1.74 -4.46 51.85
CA ASN A 329 -2.34 -5.47 50.98
C ASN A 329 -1.54 -5.54 49.66
N PHE A 330 -0.96 -6.69 49.37
CA PHE A 330 -0.39 -6.96 48.05
C PHE A 330 -1.44 -7.72 47.23
N TYR A 331 -1.47 -7.43 45.93
CA TYR A 331 -2.42 -8.04 45.01
C TYR A 331 -1.66 -8.84 43.99
N GLN A 332 -2.14 -10.05 43.73
CA GLN A 332 -1.68 -10.87 42.63
C GLN A 332 -2.78 -10.92 41.58
N ILE A 333 -2.47 -10.47 40.36
CA ILE A 333 -3.30 -10.74 39.20
C ILE A 333 -2.79 -12.04 38.61
N TRP A 334 -3.63 -13.07 38.56
CA TRP A 334 -3.32 -14.33 37.89
C TRP A 334 -3.98 -14.35 36.53
N ILE A 335 -3.20 -14.71 35.51
CA ILE A 335 -3.67 -14.84 34.15
C ILE A 335 -3.50 -16.31 33.78
N HIS A 336 -4.59 -17.07 33.85
CA HIS A 336 -4.61 -18.49 33.47
C HIS A 336 -4.90 -18.65 31.99
N ARG A 337 -4.22 -19.61 31.37
CA ARG A 337 -4.37 -19.97 29.96
C ARG A 337 -4.74 -21.44 29.85
N GLY A 338 -5.82 -21.77 29.13
CA GLY A 338 -6.18 -23.14 28.76
C GLY A 338 -7.49 -23.67 29.35
N MET A 339 -7.94 -24.83 28.88
CA MET A 339 -9.18 -25.47 29.35
C MET A 339 -8.99 -26.42 30.55
N VAL A 340 -7.79 -26.96 30.80
CA VAL A 340 -7.65 -28.07 31.77
C VAL A 340 -6.28 -28.15 32.50
N THR A 341 -5.25 -27.37 32.16
CA THR A 341 -3.95 -27.43 32.87
C THR A 341 -3.31 -26.05 33.04
N PRO A 342 -2.79 -25.69 34.24
CA PRO A 342 -2.23 -24.37 34.49
C PRO A 342 -0.85 -24.24 33.82
N LEU A 343 -0.82 -23.62 32.64
CA LEU A 343 0.39 -22.95 32.15
C LEU A 343 0.82 -21.86 33.17
N PRO A 344 2.12 -21.50 33.25
CA PRO A 344 2.62 -20.63 34.30
C PRO A 344 1.83 -19.32 34.36
N ALA A 345 1.17 -19.09 35.50
CA ALA A 345 0.40 -17.88 35.75
C ALA A 345 1.32 -16.67 35.69
N VAL A 346 1.02 -15.74 34.78
CA VAL A 346 1.67 -14.42 34.81
C VAL A 346 1.16 -13.72 36.06
N THR A 347 2.10 -13.41 36.95
CA THR A 347 1.84 -12.77 38.24
C THR A 347 2.20 -11.31 38.16
N ILE A 348 1.20 -10.44 38.25
CA ILE A 348 1.43 -9.00 38.41
C ILE A 348 1.27 -8.67 39.88
N LEU A 349 2.38 -8.29 40.53
CA LEU A 349 2.39 -7.76 41.89
C LEU A 349 2.03 -6.29 41.85
N VAL A 350 0.84 -5.95 42.35
CA VAL A 350 0.46 -4.54 42.54
C VAL A 350 0.60 -4.20 44.02
N ASN A 351 1.45 -3.22 44.31
CA ASN A 351 1.57 -2.63 45.64
C ASN A 351 0.46 -1.60 45.84
N SER A 352 -0.44 -1.82 46.81
CA SER A 352 -1.24 -0.71 47.33
C SER A 352 -1.39 -0.77 48.84
N SER A 353 -0.99 0.31 49.52
CA SER A 353 -1.17 0.46 50.97
C SER A 353 -2.59 0.96 51.24
N ILE A 354 -3.59 0.08 51.14
CA ILE A 354 -4.98 0.45 51.42
C ILE A 354 -5.18 0.57 52.93
N LEU A 355 -5.27 1.80 53.44
CA LEU A 355 -5.61 2.11 54.83
C LEU A 355 -7.10 2.47 54.95
N GLY A 356 -7.89 1.57 55.53
CA GLY A 356 -9.31 1.79 55.82
C GLY A 356 -10.22 1.87 54.59
N ALA A 357 -11.45 2.38 54.78
CA ALA A 357 -12.52 2.42 53.77
C ALA A 357 -12.28 3.38 52.58
N SER A 358 -11.05 3.80 52.30
CA SER A 358 -10.73 4.70 51.18
C SER A 358 -10.54 3.91 49.88
N VAL A 359 -11.01 4.47 48.76
CA VAL A 359 -10.80 3.91 47.41
C VAL A 359 -9.41 4.29 46.91
N GLN A 360 -8.65 3.32 46.42
CA GLN A 360 -7.32 3.49 45.80
C GLN A 360 -7.37 3.15 44.32
N THR A 361 -6.61 3.89 43.52
CA THR A 361 -6.46 3.62 42.09
C THR A 361 -5.20 2.80 41.84
N VAL A 362 -5.38 1.64 41.23
CA VAL A 362 -4.32 0.72 40.84
C VAL A 362 -4.24 0.69 39.33
N ASN A 363 -3.06 0.99 38.78
CA ASN A 363 -2.79 0.81 37.37
C ASN A 363 -1.83 -0.37 37.18
N PHE A 364 -2.08 -1.19 36.18
CA PHE A 364 -1.20 -2.28 35.80
C PHE A 364 -1.13 -2.42 34.28
N GLU A 365 -0.01 -2.94 33.78
CA GLU A 365 0.24 -3.26 32.39
C GLU A 365 1.17 -4.47 32.30
N GLN A 366 0.83 -5.44 31.45
CA GLN A 366 1.60 -6.67 31.25
C GLN A 366 1.33 -7.27 29.87
N ASP A 367 2.39 -7.66 29.17
CA ASP A 367 2.27 -8.41 27.92
C ASP A 367 2.07 -9.90 28.21
N VAL A 368 1.07 -10.52 27.57
CA VAL A 368 0.73 -11.93 27.71
C VAL A 368 0.41 -12.53 26.35
N TYR A 369 1.12 -13.59 25.98
CA TYR A 369 0.78 -14.42 24.82
C TYR A 369 -0.48 -15.24 25.09
N ILE A 370 -1.46 -15.18 24.20
CA ILE A 370 -2.71 -15.95 24.27
C ILE A 370 -2.80 -16.79 22.98
N GLY A 371 -2.93 -18.09 23.12
CA GLY A 371 -3.11 -19.00 21.98
C GLY A 371 -4.50 -18.89 21.34
N PRO A 372 -4.66 -19.37 20.09
CA PRO A 372 -5.95 -19.37 19.43
C PRO A 372 -6.95 -20.24 20.20
N ASN A 373 -8.15 -19.70 20.43
CA ASN A 373 -9.22 -20.28 21.23
C ASN A 373 -8.85 -20.58 22.71
N GLU A 374 -7.74 -20.03 23.21
CA GLU A 374 -7.43 -20.13 24.64
C GLU A 374 -8.38 -19.27 25.46
N ILE A 375 -8.89 -19.84 26.56
CA ILE A 375 -9.62 -19.10 27.57
C ILE A 375 -8.59 -18.44 28.48
N VAL A 376 -8.69 -17.13 28.61
CA VAL A 376 -7.92 -16.32 29.56
C VAL A 376 -8.78 -16.07 30.76
N THR A 377 -8.29 -16.48 31.94
CA THR A 377 -8.94 -16.17 33.21
C THR A 377 -8.12 -15.18 34.01
N ILE A 378 -8.69 -14.04 34.35
CA ILE A 378 -8.08 -13.09 35.28
C ILE A 378 -8.67 -13.28 36.67
N CYS A 379 -7.81 -13.59 37.64
CA CYS A 379 -8.18 -13.68 39.05
C CYS A 379 -7.45 -12.61 39.87
N PHE A 380 -8.10 -12.12 40.93
CA PHE A 380 -7.51 -11.20 41.89
C PHE A 380 -7.33 -11.91 43.22
N TRP A 381 -6.10 -11.93 43.72
CA TRP A 381 -5.79 -12.56 45.00
C TRP A 381 -5.23 -11.56 46.01
N PRO A 382 -5.86 -11.38 47.19
CA PRO A 382 -5.25 -10.69 48.31
C PRO A 382 -4.14 -11.54 48.93
N LEU A 383 -2.88 -11.07 48.98
CA LEU A 383 -1.81 -11.82 49.65
C LEU A 383 -1.94 -11.87 51.18
N ASN A 384 -2.75 -10.99 51.76
CA ASN A 384 -3.10 -11.00 53.19
C ASN A 384 -4.61 -11.19 53.29
N ASN A 385 -5.12 -12.03 54.20
CA ASN A 385 -6.54 -12.41 54.38
C ASN A 385 -7.51 -11.21 54.65
N SER A 386 -7.61 -10.29 53.70
CA SER A 386 -8.34 -9.03 53.78
C SER A 386 -9.44 -9.04 52.72
N LEU A 387 -10.66 -8.63 53.10
CA LEU A 387 -11.77 -8.48 52.16
C LEU A 387 -11.47 -7.32 51.20
N ILE A 388 -11.62 -7.57 49.90
CA ILE A 388 -11.45 -6.58 48.84
C ILE A 388 -12.78 -6.32 48.15
N LYS A 389 -12.99 -5.04 47.83
CA LYS A 389 -14.06 -4.56 46.98
C LYS A 389 -13.46 -3.84 45.76
N ILE A 390 -13.84 -4.28 44.57
CA ILE A 390 -13.57 -3.57 43.31
C ILE A 390 -14.77 -2.65 43.06
N ASN A 391 -14.53 -1.35 43.04
CA ASN A 391 -15.59 -0.35 42.83
C ASN A 391 -15.97 -0.24 41.34
N PRO A 392 -17.17 0.31 41.04
CA PRO A 392 -17.59 0.69 39.70
C PRO A 392 -16.54 1.51 38.97
N ASN A 393 -16.62 1.48 37.64
CA ASN A 393 -15.71 2.15 36.71
C ASN A 393 -14.29 1.58 36.68
N SER A 394 -14.01 0.47 37.37
CA SER A 394 -12.75 -0.26 37.20
C SER A 394 -12.72 -0.83 35.80
N VAL A 395 -11.60 -0.65 35.09
CA VAL A 395 -11.44 -0.98 33.67
C VAL A 395 -10.28 -1.93 33.48
N ILE A 396 -10.48 -2.93 32.63
CA ILE A 396 -9.42 -3.79 32.12
C ILE A 396 -9.54 -3.83 30.61
N GLU A 397 -8.40 -3.65 29.93
CA GLU A 397 -8.28 -3.62 28.49
C GLU A 397 -7.28 -4.68 28.05
N PHE A 398 -7.68 -5.48 27.07
CA PHE A 398 -6.81 -6.32 26.29
C PHE A 398 -6.61 -5.61 24.96
N ILE A 399 -5.36 -5.31 24.63
CA ILE A 399 -4.99 -4.66 23.39
C ILE A 399 -4.07 -5.62 22.66
N ALA A 400 -4.34 -5.88 21.37
CA ALA A 400 -3.40 -6.63 20.56
C ALA A 400 -2.04 -5.96 20.59
N SER A 401 -0.96 -6.73 20.66
CA SER A 401 0.35 -6.19 20.32
C SER A 401 0.30 -5.64 18.90
N ASP A 402 0.94 -4.50 18.67
CA ASP A 402 1.16 -3.96 17.33
C ASP A 402 2.21 -4.79 16.59
N ASN A 403 3.00 -5.63 17.28
CA ASN A 403 3.92 -6.55 16.64
C ASN A 403 3.18 -7.69 15.93
N ILE A 404 3.64 -8.01 14.72
CA ILE A 404 3.22 -9.23 14.03
C ILE A 404 4.04 -10.38 14.64
N GLU A 405 3.36 -11.38 15.18
CA GLU A 405 3.93 -12.60 15.79
C GLU A 405 3.38 -13.85 15.10
N ILE A 406 4.03 -15.00 15.27
CA ILE A 406 3.51 -16.27 14.73
C ILE A 406 2.07 -16.50 15.22
N GLY A 407 1.15 -16.76 14.29
CA GLY A 407 -0.29 -16.87 14.49
C GLY A 407 -1.08 -15.58 14.19
N SER A 408 -0.41 -14.44 14.01
CA SER A 408 -1.06 -13.15 13.78
C SER A 408 -1.67 -13.04 12.39
N GLU A 409 -2.90 -12.55 12.29
CA GLU A 409 -3.48 -12.05 11.04
C GLU A 409 -3.13 -10.56 10.86
N PHE A 410 -2.74 -10.17 9.65
CA PHE A 410 -2.38 -8.80 9.31
C PHE A 410 -2.62 -8.49 7.82
N ASP A 411 -2.81 -7.21 7.51
CA ASP A 411 -2.83 -6.71 6.14
C ASP A 411 -1.40 -6.65 5.57
N ILE A 412 -1.23 -7.23 4.39
CA ILE A 412 0.07 -7.36 3.71
C ILE A 412 0.66 -5.97 3.42
N ALA A 413 -0.16 -5.02 3.01
CA ALA A 413 0.30 -3.69 2.64
C ALA A 413 0.91 -2.92 3.81
N ASN A 414 0.53 -3.23 5.06
CA ASN A 414 1.12 -2.60 6.25
C ASN A 414 2.63 -2.88 6.40
N THR A 415 3.09 -3.99 5.84
CA THR A 415 4.51 -4.40 5.89
C THR A 415 5.38 -3.66 4.86
N LEU A 416 4.77 -2.98 3.89
CA LEU A 416 5.46 -2.18 2.88
C LEU A 416 5.98 -0.86 3.47
N PRO A 417 6.97 -0.19 2.86
CA PRO A 417 7.44 1.10 3.34
C PRO A 417 6.41 2.22 3.09
N ASP A 418 6.49 3.28 3.89
CA ASP A 418 5.68 4.50 3.71
C ASP A 418 6.22 5.36 2.56
N LYS A 419 6.08 4.83 1.34
CA LYS A 419 6.49 5.47 0.09
C LYS A 419 5.31 5.62 -0.83
N THR A 420 5.38 6.60 -1.73
CA THR A 420 4.34 6.80 -2.73
C THR A 420 4.38 5.67 -3.76
N CYS A 421 3.22 5.35 -4.33
CA CYS A 421 3.14 4.41 -5.45
C CYS A 421 3.95 4.93 -6.65
N MET A 422 3.96 6.25 -6.88
CA MET A 422 4.75 6.86 -7.95
C MET A 422 6.26 6.61 -7.77
N GLU A 423 6.82 6.79 -6.57
CA GLU A 423 8.25 6.51 -6.32
C GLU A 423 8.61 5.06 -6.68
N PHE A 424 7.74 4.11 -6.34
CA PHE A 424 7.92 2.70 -6.65
C PHE A 424 7.87 2.43 -8.17
N ILE A 425 6.85 2.95 -8.86
CA ILE A 425 6.70 2.80 -10.31
C ILE A 425 7.87 3.44 -11.08
N GLN A 426 8.33 4.61 -10.65
CA GLN A 426 9.53 5.25 -11.22
C GLN A 426 10.78 4.39 -10.97
N GLY A 427 10.90 3.81 -9.78
CA GLY A 427 11.97 2.87 -9.46
C GLY A 427 12.00 1.68 -10.43
N LEU A 428 10.84 1.09 -10.74
CA LEU A 428 10.74 -0.01 -11.69
C LEU A 428 11.04 0.44 -13.12
N ALA A 429 10.55 1.63 -13.50
CA ALA A 429 10.85 2.21 -14.81
C ALA A 429 12.36 2.37 -15.02
N HIS A 430 13.10 2.77 -13.99
CA HIS A 430 14.56 2.88 -14.05
C HIS A 430 15.27 1.51 -14.12
N LEU A 431 14.72 0.47 -13.49
CA LEU A 431 15.31 -0.87 -13.50
C LEU A 431 15.12 -1.60 -14.83
N PHE A 432 13.92 -1.49 -15.41
CA PHE A 432 13.52 -2.25 -16.60
C PHE A 432 13.39 -1.38 -17.85
N ASN A 433 13.79 -0.11 -17.77
CA ASN A 433 13.66 0.88 -18.84
C ASN A 433 12.22 0.94 -19.39
N LEU A 434 11.23 1.05 -18.51
CA LEU A 434 9.81 0.94 -18.88
C LEU A 434 9.29 2.22 -19.54
N VAL A 435 8.48 2.01 -20.58
CA VAL A 435 7.70 3.02 -21.29
C VAL A 435 6.23 2.85 -20.90
N PHE A 436 5.58 3.98 -20.66
CA PHE A 436 4.17 4.08 -20.30
C PHE A 436 3.42 4.79 -21.43
N ASP A 437 2.48 4.09 -22.04
CA ASP A 437 1.56 4.67 -23.00
C ASP A 437 0.14 4.69 -22.42
N THR A 438 -0.61 5.74 -22.72
CA THR A 438 -1.92 5.97 -22.09
C THR A 438 -2.92 6.35 -23.15
N ASP A 439 -3.99 5.55 -23.28
CA ASP A 439 -5.18 5.94 -24.00
C ASP A 439 -6.21 6.48 -22.97
N PRO A 440 -6.33 7.81 -22.84
CA PRO A 440 -7.25 8.40 -21.88
C PRO A 440 -8.73 8.16 -22.23
N LEU A 441 -9.05 7.90 -23.51
CA LEU A 441 -10.43 7.63 -23.92
C LEU A 441 -10.85 6.21 -23.57
N ALA A 442 -9.98 5.24 -23.87
CA ALA A 442 -10.19 3.84 -23.50
C ALA A 442 -9.96 3.57 -22.01
N ARG A 443 -9.35 4.53 -21.29
CA ARG A 443 -8.84 4.38 -19.92
C ARG A 443 -7.91 3.17 -19.81
N THR A 444 -6.98 3.03 -20.74
CA THR A 444 -5.95 1.98 -20.71
C THR A 444 -4.56 2.58 -20.53
N ILE A 445 -3.72 1.86 -19.79
CA ILE A 445 -2.29 2.15 -19.64
C ILE A 445 -1.52 0.92 -20.10
N THR A 446 -0.64 1.10 -21.08
CA THR A 446 0.30 0.08 -21.52
C THR A 446 1.66 0.32 -20.89
N ILE A 447 2.27 -0.74 -20.34
CA ILE A 447 3.61 -0.68 -19.75
C ILE A 447 4.48 -1.77 -20.34
N GLU A 448 5.57 -1.39 -21.00
CA GLU A 448 6.53 -2.32 -21.59
C GLU A 448 7.96 -1.79 -21.47
N PRO A 449 8.98 -2.65 -21.38
CA PRO A 449 10.37 -2.27 -21.62
C PRO A 449 10.50 -1.54 -22.95
N MET A 450 11.35 -0.51 -22.99
CA MET A 450 11.52 0.34 -24.17
C MET A 450 11.91 -0.45 -25.41
N PHE A 451 12.78 -1.45 -25.24
CA PHE A 451 13.34 -2.28 -26.30
C PHE A 451 13.17 -3.76 -25.99
N ALA A 452 13.33 -4.59 -27.01
CA ALA A 452 13.35 -6.03 -26.86
C ALA A 452 14.44 -6.49 -25.87
N TRP A 453 14.16 -7.57 -25.16
CA TRP A 453 15.03 -8.15 -24.15
C TRP A 453 14.95 -9.68 -24.17
N VAL A 454 15.84 -10.34 -23.43
CA VAL A 454 15.91 -11.80 -23.36
C VAL A 454 15.57 -12.24 -21.96
N ASP A 455 14.59 -13.16 -21.84
CA ASP A 455 14.19 -13.72 -20.54
C ASP A 455 15.20 -14.75 -19.99
N SER A 456 14.99 -15.21 -18.76
CA SER A 456 15.87 -16.19 -18.11
C SER A 456 15.93 -17.54 -18.81
N LEU A 457 14.98 -17.84 -19.70
CA LEU A 457 14.96 -19.05 -20.52
C LEU A 457 15.64 -18.85 -21.88
N GLY A 458 16.10 -17.64 -22.19
CA GLY A 458 16.75 -17.30 -23.45
C GLY A 458 15.78 -16.90 -24.56
N ASN A 459 14.49 -16.70 -24.28
CA ASN A 459 13.52 -16.26 -25.27
C ASN A 459 13.61 -14.76 -25.49
N SER A 460 13.52 -14.33 -26.75
CA SER A 460 13.37 -12.91 -27.09
C SER A 460 11.95 -12.47 -26.81
N VAL A 461 11.81 -11.34 -26.10
CA VAL A 461 10.55 -10.68 -25.79
C VAL A 461 10.59 -9.28 -26.36
N ASP A 462 9.57 -8.92 -27.12
CA ASP A 462 9.48 -7.59 -27.73
C ASP A 462 9.30 -6.50 -26.66
N GLY A 463 9.82 -5.31 -26.97
CA GLY A 463 9.59 -4.10 -26.18
C GLY A 463 8.51 -3.22 -26.80
N TYR A 464 8.34 -2.02 -26.23
CA TYR A 464 7.41 -1.01 -26.74
C TYR A 464 7.79 -0.55 -28.16
N TYR A 465 9.07 -0.28 -28.39
CA TYR A 465 9.57 0.04 -29.73
C TYR A 465 10.06 -1.22 -30.41
N LEU A 466 9.52 -1.48 -31.60
CA LEU A 466 10.01 -2.51 -32.50
C LEU A 466 11.36 -2.11 -33.11
N GLY A 467 12.05 -3.08 -33.70
CA GLY A 467 13.34 -2.84 -34.36
C GLY A 467 13.24 -1.82 -35.50
N PHE A 468 14.35 -1.17 -35.84
CA PHE A 468 14.41 -0.20 -36.94
C PHE A 468 13.90 -0.76 -38.26
N ASP A 469 14.11 -2.06 -38.51
CA ASP A 469 13.68 -2.75 -39.74
C ASP A 469 12.15 -2.88 -39.83
N GLU A 470 11.44 -2.72 -38.70
CA GLU A 470 9.98 -2.74 -38.60
C GLU A 470 9.37 -1.34 -38.48
N ALA A 471 10.22 -0.31 -38.32
CA ALA A 471 9.76 1.06 -38.18
C ALA A 471 9.20 1.58 -39.52
N VAL A 472 8.03 2.23 -39.45
CA VAL A 472 7.46 2.92 -40.61
C VAL A 472 8.34 4.14 -40.93
N ASP A 473 8.92 4.17 -42.14
CA ASP A 473 9.75 5.30 -42.58
C ASP A 473 8.89 6.52 -42.95
N TYR A 474 8.97 7.56 -42.13
CA TYR A 474 8.31 8.85 -42.35
C TYR A 474 9.22 9.89 -43.03
N SER A 475 10.44 9.54 -43.46
CA SER A 475 11.42 10.49 -44.00
C SER A 475 10.88 11.29 -45.18
N ALA A 476 10.10 10.63 -46.06
CA ALA A 476 9.45 11.27 -47.21
C ALA A 476 8.30 12.24 -46.85
N LYS A 477 7.83 12.26 -45.59
CA LYS A 477 6.77 13.14 -45.10
C LYS A 477 7.31 14.35 -44.32
N THR A 478 8.64 14.48 -44.22
CA THR A 478 9.26 15.65 -43.58
C THR A 478 9.28 16.85 -44.53
N GLN A 479 8.81 18.01 -44.06
CA GLN A 479 8.88 19.25 -44.85
C GLN A 479 10.33 19.76 -44.88
N GLN A 480 11.09 19.37 -45.92
CA GLN A 480 12.50 19.75 -46.10
C GLN A 480 12.74 21.23 -46.49
N HIS A 481 11.68 22.01 -46.73
CA HIS A 481 11.78 23.41 -47.15
C HIS A 481 11.87 24.41 -45.98
N LEU A 482 11.80 23.93 -44.74
CA LEU A 482 12.02 24.73 -43.53
C LEU A 482 13.50 24.66 -43.15
N GLU A 483 14.10 25.79 -42.74
CA GLU A 483 15.46 25.82 -42.21
C GLU A 483 15.60 24.80 -41.06
N LEU A 484 16.35 23.72 -41.31
CA LEU A 484 16.68 22.73 -40.29
C LEU A 484 17.69 23.34 -39.33
N LYS A 485 17.23 23.73 -38.14
CA LYS A 485 18.11 24.08 -37.03
C LYS A 485 18.59 22.79 -36.36
N THR A 486 19.88 22.50 -36.50
CA THR A 486 20.52 21.44 -35.72
C THR A 486 20.88 22.01 -34.34
N GLU A 487 20.21 21.54 -33.30
CA GLU A 487 20.62 21.81 -31.93
C GLU A 487 21.64 20.75 -31.49
N PHE A 488 22.82 21.19 -31.09
CA PHE A 488 23.82 20.29 -30.54
C PHE A 488 23.49 19.96 -29.09
N LEU A 489 23.38 18.67 -28.77
CA LEU A 489 23.38 18.17 -27.41
C LEU A 489 24.73 18.52 -26.77
N SER A 490 24.83 19.69 -26.16
CA SER A 490 26.06 20.20 -25.49
C SER A 490 25.85 20.49 -24.00
N ASN A 491 24.60 20.46 -23.55
CA ASN A 491 24.21 20.80 -22.17
C ASN A 491 24.39 19.64 -21.18
N TYR A 492 24.82 18.46 -21.63
CA TYR A 492 25.10 17.36 -20.73
C TYR A 492 26.46 17.52 -20.05
N ASN A 493 26.53 17.02 -18.82
CA ASN A 493 27.77 16.83 -18.11
C ASN A 493 28.57 15.70 -18.76
N GLN A 494 29.89 15.87 -18.80
CA GLN A 494 30.80 14.92 -19.45
C GLN A 494 30.77 13.55 -18.79
N GLU A 495 30.64 13.49 -17.45
CA GLU A 495 30.41 12.25 -16.73
C GLU A 495 28.92 12.08 -16.44
N LEU A 496 28.36 10.95 -16.85
CA LEU A 496 27.03 10.50 -16.45
C LEU A 496 27.21 9.35 -15.46
N PHE A 497 26.57 9.45 -14.30
CA PHE A 497 26.68 8.43 -13.25
C PHE A 497 25.31 7.92 -12.85
N TRP A 498 24.99 6.68 -13.22
CA TRP A 498 23.78 5.98 -12.79
C TRP A 498 24.09 5.14 -11.57
N LYS A 499 23.25 5.24 -10.55
CA LYS A 499 23.35 4.40 -9.36
C LYS A 499 21.97 4.11 -8.77
N TYR A 500 21.94 3.07 -7.96
CA TYR A 500 20.79 2.75 -7.11
C TYR A 500 20.66 3.77 -5.97
N LYS A 501 19.52 3.70 -5.26
CA LYS A 501 19.34 4.44 -4.01
C LYS A 501 20.43 4.02 -3.02
N ASP A 502 20.99 4.98 -2.29
CA ASP A 502 21.91 4.67 -1.21
C ASP A 502 21.13 4.04 -0.05
N ASP A 503 21.54 2.85 0.40
CA ASP A 503 21.09 2.26 1.66
C ASP A 503 22.16 2.49 2.72
N SER A 504 21.94 3.49 3.58
CA SER A 504 22.89 3.83 4.64
C SER A 504 22.92 2.81 5.78
N SER A 505 21.94 1.92 5.85
CA SER A 505 21.82 0.89 6.88
C SER A 505 22.55 -0.40 6.51
N ASP A 506 22.90 -0.59 5.23
CA ASP A 506 23.67 -1.73 4.78
C ASP A 506 25.17 -1.52 5.05
N GLY A 507 25.64 -2.07 6.18
CA GLY A 507 27.03 -2.01 6.60
C GLY A 507 28.00 -2.68 5.61
N ILE A 508 27.55 -3.71 4.89
CA ILE A 508 28.39 -4.47 3.95
C ILE A 508 28.65 -3.65 2.70
N LEU A 509 27.61 -3.02 2.13
CA LEU A 509 27.76 -2.12 0.99
C LEU A 509 28.64 -0.91 1.33
N LYS A 510 28.50 -0.38 2.55
CA LYS A 510 29.36 0.70 3.04
C LYS A 510 30.82 0.25 3.12
N GLU A 511 31.09 -0.87 3.79
CA GLU A 511 32.44 -1.43 3.92
C GLU A 511 33.07 -1.71 2.54
N ARG A 512 32.29 -2.28 1.61
CA ARG A 512 32.75 -2.54 0.24
C ARG A 512 33.10 -1.25 -0.49
N LYS A 513 32.26 -0.22 -0.38
CA LYS A 513 32.52 1.09 -0.98
C LYS A 513 33.81 1.70 -0.40
N ASP A 514 34.00 1.62 0.91
CA ASP A 514 35.18 2.16 1.58
C ASP A 514 36.46 1.40 1.19
N LYS A 515 36.38 0.07 1.02
CA LYS A 515 37.52 -0.76 0.58
C LYS A 515 37.88 -0.59 -0.89
N THR A 516 36.88 -0.49 -1.77
CA THR A 516 37.10 -0.54 -3.23
C THR A 516 37.08 0.83 -3.90
N GLY A 517 36.54 1.86 -3.22
CA GLY A 517 36.21 3.14 -3.83
C GLY A 517 35.05 3.08 -4.84
N HIS A 518 34.49 1.89 -5.08
CA HIS A 518 33.43 1.66 -6.06
C HIS A 518 32.06 1.55 -5.39
N ILE A 519 31.09 2.27 -5.93
CA ILE A 519 29.68 2.15 -5.53
C ILE A 519 29.10 0.92 -6.22
N TYR A 520 28.69 -0.08 -5.43
CA TYR A 520 28.11 -1.31 -5.95
C TYR A 520 26.82 -1.04 -6.73
N GLY A 521 26.67 -1.68 -7.89
CA GLY A 521 25.56 -1.42 -8.82
C GLY A 521 25.61 -0.06 -9.53
N GLY A 522 26.66 0.74 -9.33
CA GLY A 522 26.83 2.02 -10.02
C GLY A 522 27.53 1.87 -11.37
N TYR A 523 27.09 2.63 -12.37
CA TYR A 523 27.68 2.70 -13.70
C TYR A 523 28.03 4.14 -14.07
N LYS A 524 29.28 4.37 -14.49
CA LYS A 524 29.76 5.66 -14.98
C LYS A 524 30.03 5.58 -16.47
N HIS A 525 29.51 6.55 -17.22
CA HIS A 525 29.80 6.74 -18.63
C HIS A 525 30.48 8.08 -18.86
N LEU A 526 31.55 8.09 -19.64
CA LEU A 526 32.28 9.30 -19.99
C LEU A 526 31.99 9.69 -21.44
N LEU A 527 31.31 10.81 -21.61
CA LEU A 527 31.04 11.40 -22.91
C LEU A 527 32.29 12.11 -23.48
N TYR A 528 32.25 12.38 -24.78
CA TYR A 528 33.31 13.10 -25.49
C TYR A 528 33.65 14.47 -24.87
N LYS A 529 34.88 14.96 -25.09
CA LYS A 529 35.37 16.24 -24.52
C LYS A 529 34.59 17.49 -24.94
N ARG A 530 33.63 17.38 -25.86
CA ARG A 530 32.75 18.47 -26.29
C ARG A 530 31.68 18.84 -25.24
N PHE A 531 31.40 17.95 -24.29
CA PHE A 531 30.40 18.15 -23.24
C PHE A 531 31.00 18.92 -22.05
N GLN A 532 30.14 19.57 -21.26
CA GLN A 532 30.59 20.39 -20.13
C GLN A 532 31.25 19.53 -19.06
N LYS A 533 32.39 19.98 -18.52
CA LYS A 533 33.05 19.27 -17.40
C LYS A 533 32.11 19.24 -16.19
N GLY A 534 31.87 18.05 -15.65
CA GLY A 534 31.04 17.82 -14.49
C GLY A 534 30.49 16.41 -14.48
N THR A 535 29.78 16.07 -13.40
CA THR A 535 29.07 14.80 -13.25
C THR A 535 27.58 15.06 -13.11
N LYS A 536 26.74 14.41 -13.93
CA LYS A 536 25.29 14.36 -13.73
C LYS A 536 24.96 12.99 -13.16
N ILE A 537 24.27 12.99 -12.01
CA ILE A 537 23.94 11.78 -11.27
C ILE A 537 22.47 11.42 -11.51
N TYR A 538 22.22 10.16 -11.82
CA TYR A 538 20.92 9.53 -11.97
C TYR A 538 20.76 8.49 -10.87
N ASN A 539 19.77 8.68 -10.00
CA ASN A 539 19.54 7.80 -8.85
C ASN A 539 18.21 7.09 -9.01
N ASN A 540 18.19 5.77 -8.80
CA ASN A 540 16.93 5.06 -8.62
C ASN A 540 16.20 5.64 -7.39
N PRO A 541 14.93 6.08 -7.51
CA PRO A 541 14.23 6.74 -6.41
C PRO A 541 13.85 5.78 -5.28
N HIS A 542 13.76 4.48 -5.56
CA HIS A 542 13.13 3.51 -4.68
C HIS A 542 14.06 2.36 -4.27
N PHE A 543 14.72 1.72 -5.23
CA PHE A 543 15.47 0.48 -5.02
C PHE A 543 16.94 0.75 -4.70
N ALA A 544 17.42 0.05 -3.68
CA ALA A 544 18.84 -0.07 -3.35
C ALA A 544 19.39 -1.39 -3.91
N PRO A 545 20.70 -1.50 -4.17
CA PRO A 545 21.27 -2.78 -4.56
C PRO A 545 21.41 -3.66 -3.32
N THR A 546 21.38 -4.98 -3.48
CA THR A 546 21.66 -5.93 -2.41
C THR A 546 22.90 -6.74 -2.77
N TYR A 547 23.81 -6.95 -1.82
CA TYR A 547 24.99 -7.78 -2.01
C TYR A 547 24.84 -9.13 -1.31
N MET A 548 24.76 -10.22 -2.07
CA MET A 548 24.81 -11.57 -1.51
C MET A 548 26.27 -11.99 -1.30
N GLY A 549 26.76 -11.86 -0.07
CA GLY A 549 28.17 -12.08 0.30
C GLY A 549 28.53 -13.54 0.61
N TYR A 550 27.55 -14.41 0.84
CA TYR A 550 27.77 -15.82 1.15
C TYR A 550 27.05 -16.71 0.13
N ARG A 551 27.81 -17.58 -0.54
CA ARG A 551 27.25 -18.78 -1.16
C ARG A 551 26.96 -19.74 -0.02
N ILE A 552 25.68 -20.05 0.21
CA ILE A 552 25.26 -21.16 1.07
C ILE A 552 25.65 -22.46 0.38
#